data_AF-A0A2A2H3J3-F1
#
_entry.id   AF-A0A2A2H3J3-F1
#
_cell.length_a   1.000
_cell.length_b   1.000
_cell.length_c   1.000
_cell.angle_alpha   90.00
_cell.angle_beta   90.00
_cell.angle_gamma   90.00
#
_symmetry.space_group_name_H-M   'P 1'
#
loop_
_entity.id
_entity.type
_entity.pdbx_description
1 polymer ?
#
loop_
_entity_poly.entity_id
_entity_poly.type
_entity_poly.pdbx_seq_one_letter_code
_entity_poly.pdbx_strand_id
1 'polypeptide(L)'
;MWEQSKVITQTTLAKKVDPVIAEAGRLSTLNTTPEILLPVVNENGIHRGNYHLPVGIDTGNIDFERASYQGAKEGKYIILQKGDESVEPKTYQADQFPSALQQRETDTTIVIEMTQGKEKLNELATTIEANLSIDIDKVLTLDINDSILKDTDSKLTESTDGEKLIDTEELSLPTEDYLSIDEADSDKETKRLNNNKPVAQ
;
A
#
# COMPACT_ATOMS: atom_id res chain seq x y z
N MET A 1 -2.21 4.86 -6.59
CA MET A 1 -2.93 5.02 -5.31
C MET A 1 -2.56 6.33 -4.62
N TRP A 2 -1.28 6.62 -4.37
CA TRP A 2 -0.84 7.88 -3.74
C TRP A 2 -1.29 9.13 -4.53
N GLU A 3 -1.03 9.21 -5.84
CA GLU A 3 -1.43 10.38 -6.67
C GLU A 3 -2.95 10.65 -6.70
N GLN A 4 -3.76 9.62 -6.48
CA GLN A 4 -5.23 9.72 -6.47
C GLN A 4 -5.79 9.99 -5.07
N SER A 5 -4.95 9.97 -4.04
CA SER A 5 -5.34 10.28 -2.66
C SER A 5 -5.42 11.78 -2.42
N LYS A 6 -6.21 12.20 -1.44
CA LYS A 6 -6.44 13.61 -1.08
C LYS A 6 -5.59 14.00 0.12
N VAL A 7 -5.03 15.21 0.13
CA VAL A 7 -4.33 15.74 1.31
C VAL A 7 -5.33 15.85 2.47
N ILE A 8 -5.04 15.25 3.63
CA ILE A 8 -6.03 15.14 4.72
C ILE A 8 -6.44 16.53 5.22
N THR A 9 -5.48 17.46 5.38
CA THR A 9 -5.74 18.85 5.81
C THR A 9 -6.75 19.61 4.95
N GLN A 10 -7.00 19.15 3.71
CA GLN A 10 -7.99 19.72 2.79
C GLN A 10 -9.35 19.00 2.84
N THR A 11 -9.56 18.08 3.79
CA THR A 11 -10.78 17.29 3.95
C THR A 11 -11.43 17.53 5.31
N THR A 12 -12.68 17.08 5.46
CA THR A 12 -13.38 17.09 6.76
C THR A 12 -12.76 16.15 7.79
N LEU A 13 -11.95 15.17 7.36
CA LEU A 13 -11.27 14.22 8.24
C LEU A 13 -10.21 14.90 9.12
N ALA A 14 -9.57 15.98 8.65
CA ALA A 14 -8.55 16.72 9.40
C ALA A 14 -9.02 17.20 10.78
N LYS A 15 -10.33 17.45 10.94
CA LYS A 15 -10.92 17.89 12.22
C LYS A 15 -11.13 16.75 13.22
N LYS A 16 -10.93 15.50 12.79
CA LYS A 16 -11.30 14.29 13.54
C LYS A 16 -10.10 13.39 13.85
N VAL A 17 -8.99 13.56 13.15
CA VAL A 17 -7.75 12.80 13.36
C VAL A 17 -6.70 13.68 14.02
N ASP A 18 -5.63 13.04 14.52
CA ASP A 18 -4.49 13.76 15.07
C ASP A 18 -3.87 14.70 14.00
N PRO A 19 -3.55 15.97 14.35
CA PRO A 19 -2.96 16.92 13.41
C PRO A 19 -1.69 16.42 12.75
N VAL A 20 -0.84 15.69 13.48
CA VAL A 20 0.40 15.12 12.96
C VAL A 20 0.12 14.11 11.85
N ILE A 21 -0.91 13.28 12.03
CA ILE A 21 -1.38 12.37 10.97
C ILE A 21 -1.98 13.13 9.80
N ALA A 22 -2.76 14.18 10.07
CA ALA A 22 -3.38 14.98 9.02
C ALA A 22 -2.33 15.67 8.12
N GLU A 23 -1.20 16.09 8.70
CA GLU A 23 -0.10 16.74 7.97
C GLU A 23 0.78 15.73 7.22
N ALA A 24 1.10 14.60 7.83
CA ALA A 24 1.96 13.58 7.22
C ALA A 24 1.23 12.72 6.17
N GLY A 25 -0.09 12.60 6.26
CA GLY A 25 -0.87 11.60 5.55
C GLY A 25 -1.75 12.12 4.43
N ARG A 26 -2.22 11.17 3.61
CA ARG A 26 -3.21 11.40 2.56
C ARG A 26 -4.37 10.42 2.69
N LEU A 27 -5.60 10.87 2.46
CA LEU A 27 -6.80 10.05 2.47
C LEU A 27 -7.01 9.35 1.12
N SER A 28 -7.05 8.03 1.13
CA SER A 28 -7.48 7.18 0.03
C SER A 28 -8.89 6.66 0.28
N THR A 29 -9.76 6.77 -0.72
CA THR A 29 -11.11 6.20 -0.71
C THR A 29 -11.32 5.21 -1.86
N LEU A 30 -10.23 4.68 -2.43
CA LEU A 30 -10.27 3.77 -3.58
C LEU A 30 -10.63 2.32 -3.17
N ASN A 31 -10.37 1.97 -1.92
CA ASN A 31 -10.70 0.67 -1.35
C ASN A 31 -12.07 0.71 -0.66
N THR A 32 -12.66 -0.45 -0.39
CA THR A 32 -13.95 -0.58 0.33
C THR A 32 -13.94 0.11 1.68
N THR A 33 -12.78 0.06 2.37
CA THR A 33 -12.54 0.83 3.60
C THR A 33 -11.66 2.03 3.25
N PRO A 34 -12.04 3.26 3.63
CA PRO A 34 -11.14 4.41 3.54
C PRO A 34 -9.88 4.22 4.37
N GLU A 35 -8.76 4.73 3.87
CA GLU A 35 -7.44 4.55 4.50
C GLU A 35 -6.66 5.87 4.49
N ILE A 36 -5.90 6.10 5.55
CA ILE A 36 -4.83 7.09 5.56
C ILE A 36 -3.55 6.41 5.05
N LEU A 37 -2.94 7.02 4.05
CA LEU A 37 -1.66 6.63 3.50
C LEU A 37 -0.58 7.52 4.09
N LEU A 38 0.39 6.91 4.78
CA LEU A 38 1.60 7.58 5.23
C LEU A 38 2.79 7.16 4.36
N PRO A 39 3.62 8.09 3.89
CA PRO A 39 4.75 7.74 3.04
C PRO A 39 5.81 7.01 3.86
N VAL A 40 6.30 5.90 3.32
CA VAL A 40 7.40 5.13 3.91
C VAL A 40 8.65 5.32 3.07
N VAL A 41 9.74 5.70 3.72
CA VAL A 41 11.05 5.96 3.09
C VAL A 41 12.10 4.94 3.55
N ASN A 42 13.16 4.79 2.77
CA ASN A 42 14.35 4.05 3.18
C ASN A 42 15.35 4.93 3.96
N GLU A 43 16.52 4.38 4.27
CA GLU A 43 17.62 5.07 4.97
C GLU A 43 18.15 6.32 4.25
N ASN A 44 17.94 6.40 2.94
CA ASN A 44 18.33 7.55 2.12
C ASN A 44 17.19 8.57 1.96
N GLY A 45 16.07 8.40 2.66
CA GLY A 45 14.89 9.27 2.54
C GLY A 45 14.10 9.07 1.24
N ILE A 46 14.39 8.03 0.46
CA ILE A 46 13.70 7.78 -0.81
C ILE A 46 12.42 7.01 -0.52
N HIS A 47 11.29 7.48 -1.07
CA HIS A 47 9.99 6.82 -0.98
C HIS A 47 10.05 5.37 -1.52
N ARG A 48 9.50 4.44 -0.75
CA ARG A 48 9.48 3.00 -1.06
C ARG A 48 8.10 2.37 -1.00
N GLY A 49 7.11 3.08 -0.48
CA GLY A 49 5.73 2.61 -0.38
C GLY A 49 4.93 3.42 0.60
N ASN A 50 3.76 2.90 0.97
CA ASN A 50 2.88 3.58 1.92
C ASN A 50 2.50 2.64 3.06
N TYR A 51 2.35 3.23 4.24
CA TYR A 51 1.71 2.59 5.38
C TYR A 51 0.22 2.92 5.35
N HIS A 52 -0.60 1.88 5.30
CA HIS A 52 -2.05 1.94 5.18
C HIS A 52 -2.66 1.87 6.57
N LEU A 53 -3.42 2.88 6.93
CA LEU A 53 -4.14 3.02 8.19
C LEU A 53 -5.64 3.10 7.91
N PRO A 54 -6.41 2.01 8.06
CA PRO A 54 -7.86 2.06 7.89
C PRO A 54 -8.49 3.09 8.83
N VAL A 55 -9.42 3.89 8.32
CA VAL A 55 -10.03 4.99 9.06
C VAL A 55 -11.52 5.08 8.84
N GLY A 56 -12.27 5.32 9.91
CA GLY A 56 -13.66 5.75 9.81
C GLY A 56 -13.72 7.23 9.43
N ILE A 57 -14.07 7.56 8.18
CA ILE A 57 -14.17 8.96 7.72
C ILE A 57 -15.14 9.82 8.55
N ASP A 58 -16.17 9.19 9.11
CA ASP A 58 -17.18 9.85 9.93
C ASP A 58 -16.75 10.04 11.38
N THR A 59 -15.95 9.12 11.92
CA THR A 59 -15.55 9.12 13.34
C THR A 59 -14.14 9.66 13.57
N GLY A 60 -13.25 9.57 12.58
CA GLY A 60 -11.82 9.80 12.76
C GLY A 60 -11.09 8.63 13.44
N ASN A 61 -11.78 7.54 13.77
CA ASN A 61 -11.15 6.40 14.42
C ASN A 61 -10.23 5.68 13.44
N ILE A 62 -8.96 5.57 13.81
CA ILE A 62 -7.93 4.86 13.06
C ILE A 62 -7.76 3.47 13.66
N ASP A 63 -7.78 2.46 12.80
CA ASP A 63 -7.55 1.06 13.17
C ASP A 63 -6.06 0.73 13.00
N PHE A 64 -5.30 0.90 14.09
CA PHE A 64 -3.87 0.60 14.11
C PHE A 64 -3.58 -0.91 14.09
N GLU A 65 -4.54 -1.76 14.48
CA GLU A 65 -4.35 -3.22 14.48
C GLU A 65 -4.37 -3.79 13.06
N ARG A 66 -5.13 -3.17 12.17
CA ARG A 66 -5.19 -3.53 10.75
C ARG A 66 -4.23 -2.73 9.86
N ALA A 67 -3.35 -1.96 10.47
CA ALA A 67 -2.37 -1.17 9.75
C ALA A 67 -1.38 -2.07 9.00
N SER A 68 -1.02 -1.70 7.78
CA SER A 68 -0.14 -2.53 6.95
C SER A 68 0.76 -1.71 6.04
N TYR A 69 2.00 -2.17 5.84
CA TYR A 69 2.91 -1.58 4.88
C TYR A 69 2.76 -2.25 3.51
N GLN A 70 2.63 -1.45 2.45
CA GLN A 70 2.66 -1.91 1.08
C GLN A 70 3.71 -1.11 0.29
N GLY A 71 4.73 -1.82 -0.19
CA GLY A 71 5.83 -1.22 -0.93
C GLY A 71 7.04 -2.13 -1.08
N ALA A 72 8.15 -1.54 -1.47
CA ALA A 72 9.43 -2.21 -1.60
C ALA A 72 10.00 -2.61 -0.22
N LYS A 73 10.82 -3.67 -0.19
CA LYS A 73 11.42 -4.22 1.03
C LYS A 73 12.31 -3.20 1.74
N GLU A 74 12.84 -2.20 1.06
CA GLU A 74 13.71 -1.20 1.68
C GLU A 74 12.94 -0.11 2.46
N GLY A 75 11.61 -0.12 2.46
CA GLY A 75 10.81 0.82 3.25
C GLY A 75 10.95 0.58 4.75
N LYS A 76 11.47 1.59 5.46
CA LYS A 76 11.92 1.46 6.85
C LYS A 76 11.35 2.52 7.78
N TYR A 77 11.12 3.75 7.31
CA TYR A 77 10.75 4.85 8.20
C TYR A 77 9.50 5.59 7.71
N ILE A 78 8.67 6.01 8.65
CA ILE A 78 7.61 7.00 8.46
C ILE A 78 8.03 8.24 9.24
N ILE A 79 8.00 9.41 8.60
CA ILE A 79 8.25 10.68 9.26
C ILE A 79 6.89 11.31 9.56
N LEU A 80 6.52 11.36 10.84
CA LEU A 80 5.23 11.92 11.27
C LEU A 80 5.30 13.43 11.42
N GLN A 81 6.41 13.94 11.93
CA GLN A 81 6.63 15.36 12.16
C GLN A 81 8.09 15.68 11.85
N LYS A 82 8.34 16.77 11.14
CA LYS A 82 9.69 17.32 10.97
C LYS A 82 9.89 18.44 12.00
N GLY A 83 10.87 18.26 12.87
CA GLY A 83 11.29 19.24 13.86
C GLY A 83 12.49 20.07 13.41
N ASP A 84 13.14 20.73 14.38
CA ASP A 84 14.42 21.42 14.19
C ASP A 84 15.53 20.39 13.94
N GLU A 85 16.45 20.71 13.03
CA GLU A 85 17.60 19.87 12.70
C GLU A 85 18.64 19.84 13.83
N SER A 86 18.54 20.77 14.78
CA SER A 86 19.39 20.89 15.98
C SER A 86 18.94 19.97 17.12
N VAL A 87 17.73 19.40 17.05
CA VAL A 87 17.16 18.51 18.06
C VAL A 87 17.22 17.07 17.56
N GLU A 88 17.69 16.15 18.42
CA GLU A 88 17.77 14.74 18.04
C GLU A 88 16.37 14.17 17.73
N PRO A 89 16.21 13.41 16.64
CA PRO A 89 14.94 12.81 16.29
C PRO A 89 14.56 11.75 17.33
N LYS A 90 13.26 11.65 17.61
CA LYS A 90 12.72 10.60 18.45
C LYS A 90 12.10 9.50 17.61
N THR A 91 12.67 8.31 17.74
CA THR A 91 12.25 7.13 16.99
C THR A 91 11.38 6.22 17.85
N TYR A 92 10.28 5.76 17.27
CA TYR A 92 9.34 4.80 17.85
C TYR A 92 9.25 3.57 16.95
N GLN A 93 8.94 2.41 17.52
CA GLN A 93 8.59 1.23 16.72
C GLN A 93 7.14 1.32 16.24
N ALA A 94 6.79 0.56 15.19
CA ALA A 94 5.45 0.56 14.61
C ALA A 94 4.33 0.21 15.60
N ASP A 95 4.59 -0.66 16.59
CA ASP A 95 3.65 -0.98 17.67
C ASP A 95 3.47 0.15 18.68
N GLN A 96 4.40 1.11 18.71
CA GLN A 96 4.36 2.32 19.54
C GLN A 96 3.77 3.52 18.82
N PHE A 97 3.19 3.33 17.62
CA PHE A 97 2.60 4.41 16.83
C PHE A 97 1.60 5.26 17.64
N PRO A 98 0.62 4.68 18.37
CA PRO A 98 -0.32 5.49 19.16
C PRO A 98 0.37 6.32 20.25
N SER A 99 1.48 5.83 20.80
CA SER A 99 2.28 6.54 21.80
C SER A 99 3.07 7.71 21.18
N ALA A 100 3.50 7.58 19.92
CA ALA A 100 4.17 8.64 19.20
C ALA A 100 3.26 9.86 18.98
N LEU A 101 1.95 9.65 18.81
CA LEU A 101 0.97 10.73 18.64
C LEU A 101 0.66 11.48 19.94
N GLN A 102 0.99 10.92 21.10
CA GLN A 102 0.80 11.57 22.39
C GLN A 102 1.88 12.62 22.69
N GLN A 103 2.94 12.65 21.87
CA GLN A 103 3.96 13.70 21.93
C GLN A 103 3.36 15.08 21.72
N ARG A 104 3.86 16.05 22.49
CA ARG A 104 3.45 17.46 22.37
C ARG A 104 4.59 18.36 21.88
N GLU A 105 5.81 17.82 21.81
CA GLU A 105 6.99 18.51 21.31
C GLU A 105 6.85 18.73 19.80
N THR A 106 6.83 19.99 19.37
CA THR A 106 6.70 20.35 17.94
C THR A 106 8.06 20.55 17.26
N ASP A 107 9.10 20.79 18.05
CA ASP A 107 10.49 20.99 17.64
C ASP A 107 11.25 19.67 17.46
N THR A 108 10.71 18.54 17.91
CA THR A 108 11.32 17.22 17.74
C THR A 108 10.84 16.55 16.46
N THR A 109 11.77 16.00 15.68
CA THR A 109 11.40 15.13 14.55
C THR A 109 10.90 13.79 15.09
N ILE A 110 9.69 13.37 14.70
CA ILE A 110 9.09 12.10 15.13
C ILE A 110 9.18 11.10 13.98
N VAL A 111 9.86 9.99 14.23
CA VAL A 111 10.06 8.91 13.26
C VAL A 111 9.44 7.62 13.78
N ILE A 112 8.69 6.92 12.94
CA ILE A 112 8.29 5.54 13.18
C ILE A 112 9.20 4.64 12.37
N GLU A 113 9.94 3.76 13.04
CA GLU A 113 10.68 2.68 12.42
C GLU A 113 9.77 1.46 12.24
N MET A 114 9.65 1.05 10.98
CA MET A 114 8.96 -0.16 10.58
C MET A 114 9.88 -1.35 10.87
N THR A 115 9.52 -2.16 11.85
CA THR A 115 10.11 -3.48 12.02
C THR A 115 9.64 -4.37 10.89
N GLN A 116 10.44 -4.49 9.83
CA GLN A 116 10.24 -5.55 8.85
C GLN A 116 10.65 -6.89 9.48
N GLY A 117 9.73 -7.48 10.24
CA GLY A 117 10.03 -8.61 11.11
C GLY A 117 8.96 -9.70 11.04
N LYS A 118 9.24 -10.68 10.18
CA LYS A 118 8.56 -11.98 10.00
C LYS A 118 7.20 -11.90 9.30
N GLU A 119 7.24 -12.16 7.99
CA GLU A 119 6.18 -12.91 7.33
C GLU A 119 5.67 -13.98 8.30
N LYS A 120 4.35 -14.13 8.39
CA LYS A 120 3.69 -15.21 9.11
C LYS A 120 4.17 -16.59 8.60
N LEU A 121 5.37 -17.02 8.95
CA LEU A 121 5.84 -18.39 8.78
C LEU A 121 5.21 -19.33 9.81
N ASN A 122 4.29 -18.84 10.64
CA ASN A 122 3.65 -19.58 11.71
C ASN A 122 2.26 -20.14 11.40
N GLU A 123 1.70 -19.96 10.20
CA GLU A 123 0.46 -20.66 9.80
C GLU A 123 0.72 -21.96 9.01
N LEU A 124 1.94 -22.17 8.48
CA LEU A 124 2.34 -23.43 7.84
C LEU A 124 3.10 -24.38 8.80
N ALA A 125 3.73 -23.86 9.85
CA ALA A 125 4.46 -24.69 10.82
C ALA A 125 3.52 -25.51 11.73
N THR A 126 2.30 -25.03 12.02
CA THR A 126 1.35 -25.74 12.90
C THR A 126 0.57 -26.85 12.20
N THR A 127 0.61 -26.93 10.87
CA THR A 127 -0.09 -28.00 10.11
C THR A 127 0.80 -29.23 9.90
N ILE A 128 2.13 -29.08 9.99
CA ILE A 128 3.07 -30.20 9.79
C ILE A 128 3.25 -31.01 11.07
N GLU A 129 3.25 -30.38 12.25
CA GLU A 129 3.40 -31.11 13.52
C GLU A 129 2.18 -31.98 13.89
N ALA A 130 1.01 -31.74 13.28
CA ALA A 130 -0.18 -32.56 13.52
C ALA A 130 -0.24 -33.86 12.70
N ASN A 131 0.64 -34.06 11.70
CA ASN A 131 0.61 -35.25 10.83
C ASN A 131 1.87 -36.12 10.88
N LEU A 132 2.79 -35.88 11.81
CA LEU A 132 3.99 -36.70 11.97
C LEU A 132 4.04 -37.42 13.33
N SER A 133 2.95 -38.08 13.71
CA SER A 133 3.00 -39.22 14.63
C SER A 133 2.87 -40.51 13.82
N ILE A 134 3.96 -40.88 13.13
CA ILE A 134 4.14 -42.24 12.65
C ILE A 134 4.98 -42.94 13.72
N ASP A 135 4.34 -43.88 14.40
CA ASP A 135 4.93 -44.77 15.39
C ASP A 135 5.95 -45.69 14.68
N ILE A 136 7.25 -45.37 14.80
CA ILE A 136 8.35 -46.06 14.09
C ILE A 136 8.55 -47.50 14.59
N ASP A 137 7.97 -47.87 15.73
CA ASP A 137 8.11 -49.21 16.33
C ASP A 137 7.15 -50.28 15.76
N LYS A 138 6.31 -49.93 14.77
CA LYS A 138 5.32 -50.86 14.18
C LYS A 138 5.47 -51.18 12.70
N VAL A 139 6.55 -50.76 12.04
CA VAL A 139 6.84 -51.07 10.62
C VAL A 139 7.92 -52.15 10.52
N LEU A 140 7.84 -53.18 11.35
CA LEU A 140 8.66 -54.39 11.21
C LEU A 140 7.73 -55.60 11.07
N THR A 141 7.04 -55.70 9.93
CA THR A 141 6.50 -56.93 9.35
C THR A 141 5.64 -56.55 8.15
N LEU A 142 6.09 -56.87 6.94
CA LEU A 142 5.28 -57.44 5.84
C LEU A 142 6.17 -57.58 4.59
N ASP A 143 6.62 -58.82 4.39
CA ASP A 143 6.90 -59.51 3.13
C ASP A 143 7.25 -58.68 1.89
N ILE A 144 8.54 -58.67 1.56
CA ILE A 144 9.00 -58.44 0.19
C ILE A 144 8.84 -59.79 -0.53
N ASN A 145 7.75 -59.96 -1.27
CA ASN A 145 7.65 -61.06 -2.23
C ASN A 145 6.97 -60.63 -3.53
N ASP A 146 7.79 -60.63 -4.58
CA ASP A 146 7.53 -61.01 -5.97
C ASP A 146 6.28 -60.49 -6.70
N SER A 147 6.47 -59.47 -7.55
CA SER A 147 5.92 -59.39 -8.91
C SER A 147 6.49 -58.18 -9.66
N ILE A 148 7.76 -58.27 -10.08
CA ILE A 148 8.28 -57.46 -11.18
C ILE A 148 8.39 -58.35 -12.41
N LEU A 149 7.31 -58.41 -13.16
CA LEU A 149 7.20 -58.88 -14.54
C LEU A 149 6.08 -58.04 -15.17
N LYS A 150 6.12 -57.54 -16.40
CA LYS A 150 7.07 -57.51 -17.50
C LYS A 150 6.38 -56.70 -18.61
N ASP A 151 7.18 -56.12 -19.51
CA ASP A 151 6.84 -55.75 -20.90
C ASP A 151 5.75 -54.66 -21.11
N THR A 152 5.94 -53.63 -21.94
CA THR A 152 6.28 -53.82 -23.36
C THR A 152 6.84 -52.53 -23.96
N ASP A 153 7.87 -52.74 -24.77
CA ASP A 153 8.48 -51.88 -25.78
C ASP A 153 7.44 -51.30 -26.77
N SER A 154 7.55 -50.01 -27.11
CA SER A 154 7.40 -49.52 -28.50
C SER A 154 7.69 -48.02 -28.62
N LYS A 155 8.97 -47.77 -28.92
CA LYS A 155 9.53 -46.84 -29.90
C LYS A 155 8.51 -45.98 -30.71
N LEU A 156 8.68 -44.66 -30.69
CA LEU A 156 8.46 -43.86 -31.90
C LEU A 156 9.39 -42.64 -31.93
N THR A 157 10.15 -42.61 -33.03
CA THR A 157 11.21 -41.68 -33.38
C THR A 157 10.65 -40.41 -34.01
N GLU A 158 11.33 -39.32 -33.69
CA GLU A 158 11.64 -38.12 -34.49
C GLU A 158 11.12 -38.07 -35.94
N SER A 159 10.56 -36.91 -36.32
CA SER A 159 10.52 -36.44 -37.70
C SER A 159 10.57 -34.91 -37.72
N THR A 160 11.60 -34.41 -38.37
CA THR A 160 11.93 -33.01 -38.64
C THR A 160 11.26 -32.51 -39.92
N ASP A 161 11.08 -31.19 -40.00
CA ASP A 161 11.08 -30.33 -41.20
C ASP A 161 9.81 -30.22 -42.08
N GLY A 162 9.53 -28.98 -42.52
CA GLY A 162 8.53 -28.72 -43.57
C GLY A 162 7.71 -27.41 -43.46
N GLU A 163 8.39 -26.27 -43.53
CA GLU A 163 8.03 -25.04 -44.26
C GLU A 163 6.55 -24.55 -44.45
N LYS A 164 6.37 -23.25 -44.12
CA LYS A 164 5.72 -22.19 -44.93
C LYS A 164 4.19 -22.12 -44.97
N LEU A 165 3.64 -20.99 -44.51
CA LEU A 165 3.00 -19.95 -45.34
C LEU A 165 2.51 -18.77 -44.47
N ILE A 166 2.98 -17.58 -44.88
CA ILE A 166 2.39 -16.25 -44.76
C ILE A 166 0.86 -16.21 -44.65
N ASP A 167 0.33 -15.34 -43.78
CA ASP A 167 -0.69 -14.39 -44.23
C ASP A 167 -0.69 -13.11 -43.39
N THR A 168 -0.89 -12.01 -44.11
CA THR A 168 -0.74 -10.62 -43.70
C THR A 168 -2.11 -9.97 -43.79
N GLU A 169 -2.66 -9.53 -42.67
CA GLU A 169 -3.75 -8.53 -42.57
C GLU A 169 -3.39 -7.72 -41.30
N GLU A 170 -2.83 -6.50 -41.32
CA GLU A 170 -3.40 -5.22 -41.80
C GLU A 170 -4.91 -5.17 -41.58
N LEU A 171 -5.43 -4.50 -40.54
CA LEU A 171 -5.89 -3.09 -40.51
C LEU A 171 -7.00 -3.10 -39.42
N SER A 172 -7.29 -2.14 -38.53
CA SER A 172 -7.00 -0.73 -38.39
C SER A 172 -7.27 -0.33 -36.94
N LEU A 173 -6.47 0.59 -36.39
CA LEU A 173 -6.91 1.47 -35.31
C LEU A 173 -7.75 2.60 -35.92
N PRO A 174 -8.91 2.98 -35.37
CA PRO A 174 -9.44 4.31 -35.57
C PRO A 174 -8.82 5.28 -34.56
N THR A 175 -8.05 6.19 -35.11
CA THR A 175 -7.58 7.45 -34.55
C THR A 175 -8.74 8.45 -34.45
N GLU A 176 -8.75 9.19 -33.34
CA GLU A 176 -9.30 10.55 -33.12
C GLU A 176 -10.70 10.91 -33.61
N ASP A 177 -11.56 11.32 -32.65
CA ASP A 177 -12.58 12.34 -32.91
C ASP A 177 -12.26 13.58 -32.07
N TYR A 178 -12.04 14.67 -32.81
CA TYR A 178 -11.77 16.02 -32.35
C TYR A 178 -13.10 16.78 -32.26
N LEU A 179 -13.12 17.82 -31.42
CA LEU A 179 -14.07 18.95 -31.38
C LEU A 179 -15.42 18.76 -30.65
N SER A 180 -15.54 19.43 -29.51
CA SER A 180 -16.37 20.66 -29.44
C SER A 180 -15.93 21.49 -28.24
N ILE A 181 -15.21 22.56 -28.54
CA ILE A 181 -15.03 23.72 -27.66
C ILE A 181 -16.28 24.56 -27.90
N ASP A 182 -17.15 24.66 -26.91
CA ASP A 182 -18.19 25.69 -26.89
C ASP A 182 -17.68 26.82 -26.00
N GLU A 183 -17.28 27.92 -26.66
CA GLU A 183 -17.10 29.22 -26.03
C GLU A 183 -18.46 29.72 -25.54
N ALA A 184 -18.61 29.88 -24.23
CA ALA A 184 -19.65 30.72 -23.67
C ALA A 184 -18.99 31.82 -22.84
N ASP A 185 -18.72 32.90 -23.57
CA ASP A 185 -18.52 34.27 -23.10
C ASP A 185 -19.54 34.63 -22.00
N SER A 186 -19.06 35.07 -20.84
CA SER A 186 -19.90 35.84 -19.92
C SER A 186 -19.05 36.80 -19.09
N ASP A 187 -18.59 37.83 -19.77
CA ASP A 187 -18.47 39.16 -19.19
C ASP A 187 -19.79 39.55 -18.50
N LYS A 188 -19.76 39.74 -17.18
CA LYS A 188 -20.72 40.62 -16.52
C LYS A 188 -20.08 41.40 -15.38
N GLU A 189 -19.39 42.45 -15.80
CA GLU A 189 -19.26 43.69 -15.03
C GLU A 189 -20.63 44.08 -14.42
N THR A 190 -20.71 44.13 -13.09
CA THR A 190 -21.69 44.97 -12.41
C THR A 190 -21.02 45.71 -11.26
N LYS A 191 -20.64 46.96 -11.56
CA LYS A 191 -20.56 48.06 -10.60
C LYS A 191 -21.77 48.05 -9.67
N ARG A 192 -21.56 47.96 -8.36
CA ARG A 192 -22.32 48.73 -7.37
C ARG A 192 -21.43 49.25 -6.25
N LEU A 193 -21.40 50.59 -6.23
CA LEU A 193 -20.89 51.55 -5.27
C LEU A 193 -21.66 51.43 -3.92
N ASN A 194 -20.96 51.39 -2.77
CA ASN A 194 -21.04 52.39 -1.68
C ASN A 194 -20.53 51.89 -0.31
N ASN A 195 -19.46 52.54 0.15
CA ASN A 195 -19.22 53.15 1.46
C ASN A 195 -19.79 52.50 2.74
N ASN A 196 -18.90 52.08 3.64
CA ASN A 196 -18.67 52.85 4.88
C ASN A 196 -17.35 52.48 5.57
N LYS A 197 -16.46 53.47 5.72
CA LYS A 197 -15.30 53.43 6.61
C LYS A 197 -15.76 53.52 8.08
N PRO A 198 -15.11 52.85 9.04
CA PRO A 198 -15.20 53.26 10.43
C PRO A 198 -14.31 54.51 10.64
N VAL A 199 -14.92 55.58 11.16
CA VAL A 199 -14.19 56.74 11.68
C VAL A 199 -13.72 56.38 13.08
N ALA A 200 -12.41 56.54 13.31
CA ALA A 200 -11.82 56.52 14.63
C ALA A 200 -12.16 57.79 15.40
N GLN A 201 -12.52 57.65 16.67
CA GLN A 201 -12.17 58.57 17.74
C GLN A 201 -12.23 57.84 19.08
#